data_AF-A0A356EJT1-F1
#
_entry.id   AF-A0A356EJT1-F1
#
_cell.length_a   1.000
_cell.length_b   1.000
_cell.length_c   1.000
_cell.angle_alpha   90.00
_cell.angle_beta   90.00
_cell.angle_gamma   90.00
#
_symmetry.space_group_name_H-M   'P 1'
#
loop_
_entity.id
_entity.type
_entity.pdbx_description
1 polymer ?
#
loop_
_entity_poly.entity_id
_entity_poly.type
_entity_poly.pdbx_seq_one_letter_code
_entity_poly.pdbx_strand_id
1 'polypeptide(L)'
;TCLASHSASGVAILSGGTDGEDGPTDAAGAVVDETIVAEAARRNLDPADYLSRNDAYHFFAPLGALLTTGPTHTNVCDVRVVVAEGRDESPRNG
;
A
#
# COMPACT_ATOMS: atom_id res chain seq x y z
N THR A 1 -5.81 4.55 -4.43
CA THR A 1 -5.37 3.16 -4.64
C THR A 1 -4.04 3.12 -5.38
N CYS A 2 -2.96 2.59 -4.80
CA CYS A 2 -1.69 2.34 -5.50
C CYS A 2 -1.51 0.83 -5.74
N LEU A 3 -1.16 0.45 -6.96
CA LEU A 3 -0.78 -0.91 -7.33
C LEU A 3 0.62 -0.87 -7.95
N ALA A 4 1.56 -1.62 -7.39
CA ALA A 4 2.88 -1.83 -7.99
C ALA A 4 2.90 -3.19 -8.71
N SER A 5 3.34 -3.21 -9.97
CA SER A 5 3.32 -4.39 -10.84
C SER A 5 4.70 -4.96 -11.20
N HIS A 6 5.78 -4.55 -10.54
CA HIS A 6 7.13 -5.13 -10.73
C HIS A 6 7.88 -5.16 -9.39
N SER A 7 8.81 -6.11 -9.21
CA SER A 7 9.58 -6.33 -7.96
C SER A 7 10.13 -5.02 -7.38
N ALA A 8 9.40 -4.45 -6.43
CA ALA A 8 9.71 -3.21 -5.75
C ALA A 8 10.47 -3.51 -4.45
N SER A 9 11.56 -4.29 -4.56
CA SER A 9 12.37 -4.64 -3.38
C SER A 9 12.91 -3.37 -2.74
N GLY A 10 12.81 -3.27 -1.42
CA GLY A 10 13.25 -2.10 -0.67
C GLY A 10 12.39 -0.86 -0.90
N VAL A 11 11.13 -1.01 -1.31
CA VAL A 11 10.17 0.10 -1.46
C VAL A 11 8.88 -0.20 -0.72
N ALA A 12 8.47 0.72 0.15
CA ALA A 12 7.16 0.70 0.80
C ALA A 12 6.36 1.96 0.41
N ILE A 13 5.07 1.77 0.15
CA ILE A 13 4.13 2.85 -0.18
C ILE A 13 2.96 2.78 0.79
N LEU A 14 2.59 3.92 1.35
CA LEU A 14 1.37 4.11 2.12
C LEU A 14 0.51 5.19 1.47
N SER A 15 -0.80 4.97 1.46
CA SER A 15 -1.80 5.96 1.09
C SER A 15 -2.91 5.93 2.11
N GLY A 16 -3.33 7.08 2.63
CA GLY A 16 -4.52 7.15 3.45
C GLY A 16 -5.11 8.54 3.63
N GLY A 17 -6.42 8.58 3.90
CA GLY A 17 -7.18 9.77 4.27
C GLY A 17 -6.86 10.21 5.69
N THR A 18 -6.70 11.52 5.87
CA THR A 18 -6.37 12.07 7.20
C THR A 18 -7.54 12.09 8.17
N ASP A 19 -8.77 11.92 7.68
CA ASP A 19 -10.00 11.69 8.46
C ASP A 19 -10.09 10.30 9.07
N GLY A 20 -9.23 9.38 8.64
CA GLY A 20 -9.19 8.01 9.14
C GLY A 20 -10.13 7.06 8.40
N GLU A 21 -10.70 7.51 7.27
CA GLU A 21 -11.66 6.77 6.45
C GLU A 21 -11.24 6.81 4.97
N ASP A 22 -11.43 5.72 4.24
CA ASP A 22 -11.27 5.61 2.79
C ASP A 22 -12.56 5.04 2.20
N GLY A 23 -13.40 5.94 1.68
CA GLY A 23 -14.74 5.60 1.21
C GLY A 23 -15.63 5.02 2.32
N PRO A 24 -16.56 4.10 2.01
CA PRO A 24 -17.47 3.51 2.99
C PRO A 24 -16.82 2.30 3.70
N THR A 25 -15.62 2.47 4.24
CA THR A 25 -14.86 1.39 4.89
C THR A 25 -14.36 1.79 6.28
N ASP A 26 -13.89 0.82 7.06
CA ASP A 26 -13.24 1.04 8.37
C ASP A 26 -11.72 1.28 8.27
N ALA A 27 -11.19 1.32 7.05
CA ALA A 27 -9.78 1.62 6.78
C ALA A 27 -9.62 3.09 6.44
N ALA A 28 -8.50 3.68 6.88
CA ALA A 28 -8.03 4.98 6.42
C ALA A 28 -7.32 4.89 5.06
N GLY A 29 -6.96 3.68 4.62
CA GLY A 29 -6.24 3.42 3.37
C GLY A 29 -5.47 2.09 3.45
N ALA A 30 -4.29 2.03 2.82
CA ALA A 30 -3.49 0.80 2.78
C ALA A 30 -1.98 1.08 2.70
N VAL A 31 -1.19 0.06 3.08
CA VAL A 31 0.26 -0.01 2.90
C VAL A 31 0.61 -1.16 1.96
N VAL A 32 1.65 -1.00 1.14
CA VAL A 32 2.16 -2.06 0.27
C VAL A 32 3.69 -2.03 0.24
N ASP A 33 4.29 -3.19 0.37
CA ASP A 33 5.73 -3.46 0.18
C ASP A 33 5.90 -4.76 -0.63
N GLU A 34 7.14 -5.20 -0.82
CA GLU A 34 7.44 -6.44 -1.53
C GLU A 34 6.83 -7.70 -0.88
N THR A 35 6.64 -7.71 0.43
CA THR A 35 6.08 -8.84 1.16
C THR A 35 4.58 -8.97 0.89
N ILE A 36 3.87 -7.83 0.85
CA ILE A 36 2.45 -7.77 0.49
C ILE A 36 2.25 -8.17 -0.98
N VAL A 37 3.11 -7.72 -1.88
CA VAL A 37 3.06 -8.13 -3.31
C VAL A 37 3.29 -9.62 -3.47
N ALA A 38 4.28 -10.18 -2.78
CA ALA A 38 4.57 -11.62 -2.81
C ALA A 38 3.39 -12.44 -2.24
N GLU A 39 2.77 -11.98 -1.16
CA GLU A 39 1.62 -12.66 -0.55
C GLU A 39 0.36 -12.59 -1.44
N ALA A 40 0.13 -11.46 -2.11
CA ALA A 40 -0.94 -11.34 -3.11
C ALA A 40 -0.78 -12.36 -4.23
N ALA A 41 0.43 -12.50 -4.76
CA ALA A 41 0.76 -13.51 -5.77
C ALA A 41 0.54 -14.94 -5.24
N ARG A 42 1.00 -15.22 -4.01
CA ARG A 42 0.84 -16.55 -3.36
C ARG A 42 -0.62 -16.93 -3.15
N ARG A 43 -1.51 -15.94 -3.00
CA ARG A 43 -2.96 -16.11 -2.86
C ARG A 43 -3.73 -16.01 -4.18
N ASN A 44 -3.04 -15.85 -5.31
CA ASN A 44 -3.65 -15.63 -6.63
C ASN A 44 -4.62 -14.44 -6.66
N LEU A 45 -4.32 -13.37 -5.93
CA LEU A 45 -5.07 -12.12 -6.01
C LEU A 45 -4.53 -11.30 -7.18
N ASP A 46 -5.33 -11.12 -8.24
CA ASP A 46 -4.94 -10.28 -9.38
C ASP A 46 -5.25 -8.81 -9.08
N PRO A 47 -4.24 -7.97 -8.82
CA PRO A 47 -4.47 -6.59 -8.46
C PRO A 47 -5.20 -5.82 -9.59
N ALA A 48 -4.96 -6.16 -10.87
CA ALA A 48 -5.63 -5.50 -11.99
C ALA A 48 -7.15 -5.76 -12.01
N ASP A 49 -7.60 -6.96 -11.68
CA ASP A 49 -9.02 -7.30 -11.52
C ASP A 49 -9.67 -6.43 -10.44
N TYR A 50 -9.11 -6.42 -9.23
CA TYR A 50 -9.65 -5.63 -8.13
C TYR A 50 -9.65 -4.13 -8.44
N LEU A 51 -8.61 -3.61 -9.11
CA LEU A 51 -8.60 -2.21 -9.55
C LEU A 51 -9.72 -1.90 -10.55
N SER A 52 -9.95 -2.79 -11.52
CA SER A 52 -11.01 -2.58 -12.53
C SER A 52 -12.42 -2.52 -11.91
N ARG A 53 -12.60 -3.17 -10.76
CA ARG A 53 -13.85 -3.19 -9.99
C ARG A 53 -13.91 -2.12 -8.88
N ASN A 54 -12.90 -1.24 -8.78
CA ASN A 54 -12.73 -0.29 -7.67
C ASN A 54 -12.77 -0.96 -6.28
N ASP A 55 -12.23 -2.17 -6.19
CA ASP A 55 -12.41 -3.09 -5.07
C ASP A 55 -11.13 -3.24 -4.23
N ALA A 56 -10.50 -2.10 -3.91
CA ALA A 56 -9.20 -2.10 -3.22
C ALA A 56 -9.26 -2.68 -1.80
N TYR A 57 -10.36 -2.44 -1.09
CA TYR A 57 -10.55 -2.94 0.28
C TYR A 57 -10.44 -4.47 0.34
N HIS A 58 -11.16 -5.19 -0.52
CA HIS A 58 -11.14 -6.65 -0.54
C HIS A 58 -9.84 -7.23 -1.11
N PHE A 59 -9.02 -6.44 -1.81
CA PHE A 59 -7.66 -6.83 -2.18
C PHE A 59 -6.71 -6.79 -0.96
N PHE A 60 -6.71 -5.70 -0.19
CA PHE A 60 -5.77 -5.50 0.92
C PHE A 60 -6.19 -6.17 2.23
N ALA A 61 -7.49 -6.35 2.48
CA ALA A 61 -8.02 -7.01 3.67
C ALA A 61 -7.43 -8.41 3.94
N PRO A 62 -7.45 -9.37 2.99
CA PRO A 62 -6.86 -10.69 3.23
C PRO A 62 -5.34 -10.62 3.45
N LEU A 63 -4.67 -9.59 2.93
CA LEU A 63 -3.22 -9.41 3.03
C LEU A 63 -2.78 -8.80 4.37
N GLY A 64 -3.72 -8.36 5.21
CA GLY A 64 -3.40 -7.64 6.45
C GLY A 64 -2.76 -6.27 6.19
N ALA A 65 -3.08 -5.67 5.04
CA ALA A 65 -2.40 -4.49 4.50
C ALA A 65 -3.23 -3.20 4.59
N LEU A 66 -4.39 -3.24 5.26
CA LEU A 66 -5.22 -2.08 5.53
C LEU A 66 -4.59 -1.20 6.62
N LEU A 67 -4.62 0.11 6.40
CA LEU A 67 -4.26 1.10 7.41
C LEU A 67 -5.51 1.44 8.23
N THR A 68 -5.53 1.07 9.50
CA THR A 68 -6.65 1.36 10.40
C THR A 68 -6.23 2.31 11.51
N THR A 69 -6.71 3.54 11.49
CA THR A 69 -6.46 4.55 12.54
C THR A 69 -7.67 4.77 13.44
N GLY A 70 -8.87 4.43 12.96
CA GLY A 70 -10.13 4.98 13.48
C GLY A 70 -10.33 6.43 13.05
N PRO A 71 -11.51 7.02 13.32
CA PRO A 71 -11.82 8.40 12.97
C PRO A 71 -10.89 9.35 13.71
N THR A 72 -10.20 10.21 12.97
CA THR A 72 -9.25 11.18 13.55
C THR A 72 -9.91 12.51 13.93
N HIS A 73 -11.14 12.73 13.45
CA HIS A 73 -11.91 13.96 13.62
C HIS A 73 -11.25 15.22 13.04
N THR A 74 -10.34 15.07 12.07
CA THR A 74 -9.78 16.15 11.26
C THR A 74 -9.74 15.73 9.80
N ASN A 75 -9.78 16.66 8.85
CA ASN A 75 -9.64 16.32 7.44
C ASN A 75 -8.82 17.39 6.70
N VAL A 76 -7.64 16.97 6.24
CA VAL A 76 -6.73 17.76 5.39
C VAL A 76 -6.38 17.02 4.11
N CYS A 77 -7.35 16.26 3.58
CA CYS A 77 -7.23 15.40 2.39
C CYS A 77 -6.33 14.16 2.62
N ASP A 78 -5.81 13.59 1.53
CA ASP A 78 -5.00 12.37 1.53
C ASP A 78 -3.51 12.66 1.76
N VAL A 79 -2.83 11.73 2.44
CA VAL A 79 -1.37 11.66 2.51
C VAL A 79 -0.89 10.42 1.78
N ARG A 80 0.17 10.58 0.97
CA ARG A 80 0.92 9.46 0.37
C ARG A 80 2.37 9.53 0.81
N VAL A 81 2.90 8.42 1.30
CA VAL A 81 4.29 8.28 1.74
C VAL A 81 4.93 7.17 0.92
N VAL A 82 6.15 7.43 0.43
CA VAL A 82 6.99 6.43 -0.22
C VAL A 82 8.32 6.41 0.50
N VAL A 83 8.74 5.22 0.92
CA VAL A 83 10.08 4.98 1.48
C VAL A 83 10.79 4.03 0.53
N ALA A 84 12.05 4.34 0.22
CA ALA A 84 12.91 3.49 -0.60
C ALA A 84 14.27 3.34 0.08
N GLU A 85 14.86 2.15 0.03
CA GLU A 85 16.23 1.93 0.47
C GLU A 85 17.20 2.78 -0.37
N GLY A 86 18.12 3.46 0.33
CA GLY A 86 19.20 4.18 -0.33
C GLY A 86 20.17 3.19 -0.97
N ARG A 87 20.64 3.50 -2.18
CA ARG A 87 21.74 2.73 -2.78
C ARG A 87 23.01 3.02 -1.99
N ASP A 88 23.68 1.99 -1.47
CA ASP A 88 25.03 2.12 -0.93
C ASP A 88 26.01 2.41 -2.09
N GLU A 89 26.45 3.65 -2.21
CA GLU A 89 27.51 4.08 -3.14
C GLU A 89 28.92 3.91 -2.55
N SER A 90 29.15 2.88 -1.72
CA SER A 90 30.51 2.53 -1.32
C SER A 90 31.38 2.27 -2.57
N PRO A 91 32.54 2.95 -2.72
CA PRO A 91 33.41 2.77 -3.87
C PRO A 91 33.85 1.31 -3.97
N ARG A 92 33.56 0.66 -5.10
CA ARG A 92 34.16 -0.63 -5.43
C ARG A 92 35.63 -0.38 -5.76
N ASN A 93 36.50 -0.41 -4.75
CA ASN A 93 37.94 -0.47 -4.98
C ASN A 93 38.27 -1.85 -5.57
N GLY A 94 38.60 -1.86 -6.86
CA GLY A 94 39.30 -2.97 -7.53
C GLY A 94 40.77 -2.66 -7.68
#